data_AF-A0A1G1J4E9-F1
#
_entry.id   AF-A0A1G1J4E9-F1
#
_cell.length_a   1.000
_cell.length_b   1.000
_cell.length_c   1.000
_cell.angle_alpha   90.00
_cell.angle_beta   90.00
_cell.angle_gamma   90.00
#
_symmetry.space_group_name_H-M   'P 1'
#
loop_
_entity.id
_entity.type
_entity.pdbx_description
1 polymer ?
#
loop_
_entity_poly.entity_id
_entity_poly.type
_entity_poly.pdbx_seq_one_letter_code
_entity_poly.pdbx_strand_id
1 'polypeptide(L)'
;MTELCEVLGSGQSNLSKHLARLRLTGVVSDRRQGLKAYYYLCKPENKAQKELINAITVGLSDLKTFKIDIAKLKKKKLEKADRV
;
A
#
# COMPACT_ATOMS: atom_id res chain seq x y z
N MET A 1 8.90 -3.80 -1.03
CA MET A 1 9.01 -2.33 -1.02
C MET A 1 9.17 -1.79 -2.43
N THR A 2 10.16 -2.25 -3.19
CA THR A 2 10.36 -1.90 -4.61
C THR A 2 9.07 -1.85 -5.41
N GLU A 3 8.22 -2.88 -5.24
CA GLU A 3 6.97 -2.94 -5.99
C GLU A 3 5.97 -1.83 -5.66
N LEU A 4 5.95 -1.36 -4.40
CA LEU A 4 5.11 -0.25 -3.96
C LEU A 4 5.63 1.07 -4.54
N CYS A 5 6.95 1.27 -4.56
CA CYS A 5 7.57 2.45 -5.18
C CYS A 5 7.21 2.56 -6.67
N GLU A 6 7.27 1.44 -7.40
CA GLU A 6 6.94 1.39 -8.83
C GLU A 6 5.46 1.70 -9.10
N VAL A 7 4.54 1.17 -8.28
CA VAL A 7 3.11 1.44 -8.45
C VAL A 7 2.78 2.89 -8.10
N LEU A 8 3.29 3.39 -6.97
CA LEU A 8 2.96 4.73 -6.47
C LEU A 8 3.79 5.85 -7.11
N GLY A 9 4.80 5.51 -7.92
CA GLY A 9 5.71 6.49 -8.53
C GLY A 9 6.53 7.31 -7.52
N SER A 10 6.68 6.80 -6.28
CA SER A 10 7.39 7.49 -5.20
C SER A 10 8.79 6.91 -4.99
N GLY A 11 9.76 7.78 -4.70
CA GLY A 11 11.10 7.37 -4.31
C GLY A 11 11.11 6.54 -3.02
N GLN A 12 12.07 5.61 -2.94
CA GLN A 12 12.19 4.64 -1.83
C GLN A 12 12.33 5.32 -0.45
N SER A 13 13.12 6.41 -0.36
CA SER A 13 13.31 7.15 0.90
C SER A 13 12.00 7.75 1.42
N ASN A 14 11.24 8.41 0.54
CA ASN A 14 9.96 9.03 0.92
C ASN A 14 8.93 7.97 1.32
N LEU A 15 8.77 6.92 0.51
CA LEU A 15 7.78 5.89 0.81
C LEU A 15 8.15 5.11 2.08
N SER A 16 9.44 4.87 2.34
CA SER A 16 9.91 4.23 3.58
C SER A 16 9.55 5.05 4.82
N LYS A 17 9.75 6.37 4.78
CA LYS A 17 9.37 7.28 5.89
C LYS A 17 7.86 7.21 6.19
N HIS A 18 7.02 7.21 5.16
CA HIS A 18 5.57 7.10 5.35
C HIS A 18 5.16 5.73 5.90
N LEU A 19 5.71 4.64 5.38
CA LEU A 19 5.42 3.30 5.88
C LEU A 19 5.91 3.09 7.32
N ALA A 20 7.03 3.69 7.71
CA ALA A 20 7.49 3.68 9.10
C ALA A 20 6.48 4.38 10.03
N ARG A 21 5.94 5.54 9.63
CA ARG A 21 4.90 6.24 10.39
C ARG A 21 3.62 5.41 10.49
N LEU A 22 3.16 4.84 9.37
CA LEU A 22 1.97 3.98 9.33
C LEU A 22 2.14 2.74 10.22
N ARG A 23 3.35 2.18 10.27
CA ARG A 23 3.69 1.07 11.16
C ARG A 23 3.60 1.46 12.63
N LEU A 24 4.16 2.61 13.01
CA LEU A 24 4.08 3.11 14.39
C LEU A 24 2.64 3.33 14.85
N THR A 25 1.74 3.67 13.92
CA THR A 25 0.31 3.85 14.21
C THR A 25 -0.51 2.55 14.15
N GLY A 26 0.13 1.40 13.88
CA GLY A 26 -0.56 0.10 13.76
C GLY A 26 -1.42 -0.06 12.49
N VAL A 27 -1.32 0.83 11.51
CA VAL A 27 -2.09 0.76 10.25
C VAL A 27 -1.52 -0.31 9.33
N VAL A 28 -0.19 -0.42 9.27
CA VAL A 28 0.50 -1.45 8.50
C VAL A 28 1.48 -2.20 9.39
N SER A 29 1.84 -3.40 8.99
CA SER A 29 2.95 -4.15 9.55
C SER A 29 3.89 -4.58 8.43
N ASP A 30 5.14 -4.85 8.79
CA ASP A 30 6.18 -5.25 7.85
C ASP A 30 6.72 -6.65 8.14
N ARG A 31 7.28 -7.26 7.10
CA ARG A 31 8.04 -8.51 7.17
C ARG A 31 9.30 -8.36 6.35
N ARG A 32 10.45 -8.71 6.93
CA ARG A 32 11.74 -8.72 6.22
C ARG A 32 12.08 -10.13 5.77
N GLN A 33 12.58 -10.25 4.55
CA GLN A 33 13.11 -11.50 3.99
C GLN A 33 14.39 -11.16 3.23
N GLY A 34 15.54 -11.37 3.89
CA GLY A 34 16.84 -10.89 3.43
C GLY A 34 16.82 -9.36 3.24
N LEU A 35 17.25 -8.91 2.05
CA LEU A 35 17.27 -7.49 1.68
C LEU A 35 15.88 -6.90 1.37
N LYS A 36 14.83 -7.74 1.27
CA LYS A 36 13.49 -7.29 0.90
C LYS A 36 12.64 -7.00 2.13
N ALA A 37 11.98 -5.85 2.14
CA ALA A 37 10.93 -5.51 3.09
C ALA A 37 9.55 -5.58 2.41
N TYR A 38 8.63 -6.28 3.03
CA TYR A 38 7.22 -6.43 2.63
C TYR A 38 6.34 -5.72 3.64
N TYR A 39 5.21 -5.21 3.19
CA TYR A 39 4.24 -4.52 4.04
C TYR A 39 2.85 -5.08 3.78
N TYR A 40 2.03 -5.11 4.81
CA TYR A 40 0.64 -5.52 4.75
C TYR A 40 -0.21 -4.62 5.65
N LEU A 41 -1.47 -4.42 5.27
CA LEU A 41 -2.44 -3.71 6.10
C LEU A 41 -2.73 -4.54 7.34
N CYS A 42 -2.69 -3.93 8.51
CA CYS A 42 -3.13 -4.58 9.73
C CYS A 42 -4.64 -4.85 9.66
N LYS A 43 -5.08 -5.96 10.25
CA LYS A 43 -6.51 -6.20 10.39
C LYS A 43 -7.08 -5.17 11.38
N PRO A 44 -8.17 -4.46 11.05
CA PRO A 44 -8.82 -3.58 12.01
C PRO A 44 -9.25 -4.37 13.24
N GLU A 45 -8.90 -3.88 14.42
CA GLU A 45 -9.21 -4.53 15.70
C GLU A 45 -10.65 -4.25 16.13
N ASN A 46 -11.25 -3.17 15.64
CA ASN A 46 -12.61 -2.76 15.98
C ASN A 46 -13.34 -2.13 14.78
N LYS A 47 -14.65 -1.93 14.97
CA LYS A 47 -15.55 -1.35 13.95
C LYS A 47 -15.11 0.06 13.53
N ALA A 48 -14.70 0.91 14.48
CA ALA A 48 -14.30 2.28 14.19
C ALA A 48 -13.07 2.35 13.27
N GLN A 49 -12.04 1.52 13.53
CA GLN A 49 -10.86 1.42 12.67
C GLN A 49 -11.23 0.95 11.26
N LYS A 50 -12.13 -0.05 11.15
CA LYS A 50 -12.61 -0.55 9.86
C LYS A 50 -13.36 0.54 9.08
N GLU A 51 -14.25 1.26 9.76
CA GLU A 51 -15.02 2.35 9.16
C GLU A 51 -14.13 3.51 8.73
N LEU A 52 -13.13 3.87 9.52
CA LEU A 52 -12.15 4.91 9.18
C LEU A 52 -11.38 4.55 7.90
N ILE A 53 -10.85 3.33 7.80
CA ILE A 53 -10.12 2.87 6.60
C ILE A 53 -11.05 2.89 5.38
N ASN A 54 -12.30 2.45 5.55
CA ASN A 54 -13.28 2.46 4.47
C ASN A 54 -13.62 3.89 4.01
N ALA A 55 -13.88 4.79 4.96
CA ALA A 55 -14.20 6.19 4.68
C ALA A 55 -13.05 6.89 3.93
N ILE A 56 -11.80 6.69 4.36
CA ILE A 56 -10.62 7.21 3.67
C ILE A 56 -10.53 6.61 2.27
N THR A 57 -10.71 5.30 2.12
CA THR A 57 -10.60 4.63 0.82
C THR A 57 -11.65 5.13 -0.17
N VAL A 58 -12.91 5.24 0.27
CA VAL A 58 -14.02 5.76 -0.54
C VAL A 58 -13.81 7.24 -0.87
N GLY A 59 -13.48 8.06 0.13
CA GLY A 59 -13.29 9.51 -0.05
C GLY A 59 -12.13 9.87 -0.97
N LEU A 60 -11.09 9.02 -1.05
CA LEU A 60 -9.94 9.24 -1.95
C LEU A 60 -10.11 8.55 -3.31
N SER A 61 -11.13 7.72 -3.49
CA SER A 61 -11.29 6.87 -4.68
C SER A 61 -11.45 7.66 -5.98
N ASP A 62 -11.99 8.88 -5.89
CA ASP A 62 -12.20 9.74 -7.05
C ASP A 62 -10.99 10.58 -7.46
N LEU A 63 -9.97 10.65 -6.61
CA LEU A 63 -8.74 11.36 -6.93
C LEU A 63 -8.06 10.74 -8.15
N LYS A 64 -7.66 11.60 -9.09
CA LYS A 64 -6.97 11.19 -10.32
C LYS A 64 -5.76 10.30 -10.02
N THR A 65 -4.95 10.68 -9.04
CA THR A 65 -3.77 9.91 -8.62
C THR A 65 -4.15 8.52 -8.12
N PHE A 66 -5.21 8.41 -7.31
CA PHE A 66 -5.68 7.12 -6.79
C PHE A 66 -6.14 6.19 -7.92
N LYS A 67 -6.92 6.71 -8.89
CA LYS A 67 -7.35 5.94 -10.08
C LYS A 67 -6.16 5.47 -10.92
N ILE A 68 -5.16 6.32 -11.13
CA ILE A 68 -3.93 5.98 -11.86
C ILE A 68 -3.16 4.86 -11.14
N ASP A 69 -2.98 4.99 -9.83
CA ASP A 69 -2.21 4.01 -9.06
C ASP A 69 -2.91 2.64 -8.99
N ILE A 70 -4.25 2.62 -8.92
CA ILE A 70 -5.04 1.39 -9.04
C ILE A 70 -4.86 0.75 -10.43
N ALA A 71 -4.83 1.53 -11.51
CA ALA A 71 -4.60 1.01 -12.86
C ALA A 71 -3.19 0.40 -13.00
N LYS A 72 -2.16 1.08 -12.48
CA LYS A 72 -0.78 0.55 -12.46
C LYS A 72 -0.69 -0.75 -11.66
N LEU A 73 -1.36 -0.81 -10.51
CA LEU A 73 -1.40 -2.02 -9.67
C LEU A 73 -2.04 -3.21 -10.42
N LYS A 74 -3.17 -2.98 -11.11
CA LYS A 74 -3.84 -4.01 -11.91
C LYS A 74 -2.95 -4.54 -13.02
N LYS A 75 -2.32 -3.65 -13.79
CA LYS A 75 -1.38 -4.02 -14.87
C LYS A 75 -0.24 -4.89 -14.35
N LYS A 76 0.36 -4.50 -13.22
CA LYS A 76 1.48 -5.24 -12.62
C LYS A 76 1.07 -6.61 -12.06
N LYS A 77 -0.16 -6.75 -11.55
CA LYS A 77 -0.68 -8.05 -11.12
C LYS A 77 -0.83 -9.01 -12.31
N LEU A 78 -1.30 -8.51 -13.45
CA LEU A 78 -1.42 -9.28 -14.69
C LEU A 78 -0.04 -9.74 -15.18
N GLU A 79 0.92 -8.83 -15.28
CA GLU A 79 2.31 -9.13 -15.68
C GLU A 79 3.00 -10.17 -14.80
N LYS A 80 2.58 -10.31 -13.53
CA LYS A 80 3.07 -11.34 -12.62
C LYS A 80 2.35 -12.67 -12.77
N ALA A 81 1.07 -12.66 -13.11
CA ALA A 81 0.30 -13.88 -13.36
C ALA A 81 0.76 -14.57 -14.64
N ASP A 82 1.16 -13.81 -15.66
CA ASP A 82 1.68 -14.34 -16.93
C ASP A 82 3.12 -14.90 -16.84
N ARG A 83 3.78 -14.75 -15.67
CA ARG A 83 5.16 -15.23 -15.42
C ARG A 83 5.22 -16.50 -14.55
N VAL A 84 4.07 -17.06 -14.18
CA VAL A 84 3.91 -18.27 -13.35
C VAL A 84 3.21 -19.33 -14.18
#